data_AF-A0A953REF5-F1
#
_entry.id   AF-A0A953REF5-F1
#
_cell.length_a   1.000
_cell.length_b   1.000
_cell.length_c   1.000
_cell.angle_alpha   90.00
_cell.angle_beta   90.00
_cell.angle_gamma   90.00
#
_symmetry.space_group_name_H-M   'P 1'
#
loop_
_entity.id
_entity.type
_entity.pdbx_description
1 polymer ?
#
loop_
_entity_poly.entity_id
_entity_poly.type
_entity_poly.pdbx_seq_one_letter_code
_entity_poly.pdbx_strand_id
1 'polypeptide(L)'
;MYLGRVVGCVWATVKSPALEGMRMLVVQPLTPDLQNTGKPIICADTMGAGAGETVYWVRGKEASFPFLPAEPPTDTTIVGIVDSIHLKSGLGHGPAPPRQNSQAGHAARQKRGKAKPC
;
A
#
# COMPACT_ATOMS: atom_id res chain seq x y z
N MET A 1 6.59 11.98 -8.63
CA MET A 1 5.94 10.65 -8.52
C MET A 1 6.85 9.68 -7.78
N TYR A 2 6.33 8.56 -7.28
CA TYR A 2 6.99 7.71 -6.28
C TYR A 2 6.64 6.23 -6.44
N LEU A 3 7.47 5.34 -5.91
CA LEU A 3 7.18 3.91 -5.77
C LEU A 3 6.49 3.61 -4.44
N GLY A 4 5.63 2.60 -4.42
CA GLY A 4 4.97 2.13 -3.22
C GLY A 4 4.55 0.67 -3.33
N ARG A 5 4.20 0.06 -2.19
CA ARG A 5 3.54 -1.25 -2.14
C ARG A 5 2.17 -1.11 -1.48
N VAL A 6 1.15 -1.71 -2.07
CA VAL A 6 -0.18 -1.78 -1.44
C VAL A 6 -0.11 -2.71 -0.23
N VAL A 7 -0.39 -2.19 0.96
CA VAL A 7 -0.33 -2.93 2.24
C VAL A 7 -1.68 -3.02 2.93
N GLY A 8 -2.72 -2.39 2.38
CA GLY A 8 -4.08 -2.46 2.90
C GLY A 8 -5.04 -1.52 2.17
N CYS A 9 -6.22 -1.34 2.74
CA CYS A 9 -7.22 -0.39 2.24
C CYS A 9 -7.87 0.34 3.42
N VAL A 10 -8.51 1.48 3.11
CA VAL A 10 -9.29 2.25 4.08
C VAL A 10 -10.66 2.54 3.48
N TRP A 11 -11.68 2.49 4.33
CA TRP A 11 -13.05 2.84 3.97
C TRP A 11 -13.57 3.93 4.89
N ALA A 12 -14.19 4.95 4.30
CA ALA A 12 -14.89 6.01 5.02
C ALA A 12 -16.34 6.06 4.52
N THR A 13 -17.29 5.98 5.46
CA THR A 13 -18.72 6.12 5.19
C THR A 13 -19.17 7.58 5.10
N VAL A 14 -18.51 8.47 5.85
CA VAL A 14 -18.70 9.92 5.77
C VAL A 14 -17.47 10.54 5.10
N LYS A 15 -17.65 11.12 3.92
CA LYS A 15 -16.60 11.72 3.08
C LYS A 15 -17.20 12.72 2.11
N SER A 16 -16.36 13.50 1.44
CA SER A 16 -16.82 14.37 0.35
C SER A 16 -17.56 13.54 -0.71
N PRO A 17 -18.71 13.99 -1.23
CA PRO A 17 -19.42 13.30 -2.32
C PRO A 17 -18.54 13.03 -3.54
N ALA A 18 -17.55 13.89 -3.80
CA ALA A 18 -16.59 13.71 -4.89
C ALA A 18 -15.66 12.50 -4.71
N LEU A 19 -15.60 11.88 -3.52
CA LEU A 19 -14.80 10.66 -3.23
C LEU A 19 -15.67 9.39 -3.19
N GLU A 20 -16.95 9.50 -3.54
CA GLU A 20 -17.87 8.38 -3.49
C GLU A 20 -17.53 7.33 -4.56
N GLY A 21 -17.60 6.04 -4.20
CA GLY A 21 -17.19 4.94 -5.07
C GLY A 21 -15.68 4.76 -5.28
N MET A 22 -14.83 5.69 -4.80
CA MET A 22 -13.38 5.57 -4.95
C MET A 22 -12.78 4.57 -3.98
N ARG A 23 -11.87 3.74 -4.49
CA ARG A 23 -11.02 2.89 -3.66
C ARG A 23 -9.87 3.71 -3.09
N MET A 24 -9.65 3.55 -1.78
CA MET A 24 -8.54 4.16 -1.06
C MET A 24 -7.66 3.05 -0.49
N LEU A 25 -6.40 3.03 -0.93
CA LEU A 25 -5.42 1.99 -0.59
C LEU A 25 -4.37 2.56 0.35
N VAL A 26 -3.98 1.77 1.35
CA VAL A 26 -2.83 2.07 2.20
C VAL A 26 -1.59 1.64 1.43
N VAL A 27 -0.73 2.60 1.09
CA VAL A 27 0.50 2.40 0.33
C VAL A 27 1.70 2.67 1.22
N GLN A 28 2.59 1.69 1.35
CA GLN A 28 3.91 1.86 1.97
C GLN A 28 4.89 2.37 0.90
N PRO A 29 5.46 3.59 1.03
CA PRO A 29 6.46 4.06 0.08
C PRO A 29 7.69 3.15 0.06
N LEU A 30 8.31 3.04 -1.13
CA LEU A 30 9.48 2.20 -1.37
C LEU A 30 10.67 3.01 -1.89
N THR A 31 11.88 2.55 -1.54
CA THR A 31 13.12 2.94 -2.22
C THR A 31 13.23 2.25 -3.59
N PRO A 32 14.14 2.67 -4.47
CA PRO A 32 14.42 1.97 -5.73
C PRO A 32 14.76 0.47 -5.54
N ASP A 33 15.37 0.11 -4.40
CA ASP A 33 15.71 -1.27 -4.02
C ASP A 33 14.54 -2.03 -3.36
N LEU A 34 13.32 -1.52 -3.52
CA LEU A 34 12.07 -2.07 -3.01
C LEU A 34 12.02 -2.23 -1.47
N GLN A 35 12.82 -1.43 -0.75
CA GLN A 35 12.79 -1.38 0.70
C GLN A 35 11.77 -0.35 1.18
N ASN A 36 11.12 -0.64 2.32
CA ASN A 36 10.17 0.30 2.91
C ASN A 36 10.89 1.60 3.29
N THR A 37 10.27 2.73 2.98
CA THR A 37 10.73 4.05 3.41
C THR A 37 9.56 4.94 3.81
N GLY A 38 9.81 5.87 4.72
CA GLY A 38 8.79 6.80 5.21
C GLY A 38 7.60 6.12 5.88
N LYS A 39 6.52 6.89 6.06
CA LYS A 39 5.27 6.41 6.66
C LYS A 39 4.29 5.93 5.56
N PRO A 40 3.44 4.94 5.85
CA PRO A 40 2.31 4.61 4.98
C PRO A 40 1.43 5.83 4.71
N ILE A 41 0.87 5.88 3.51
CA ILE A 41 -0.02 6.95 3.04
C ILE A 41 -1.28 6.32 2.44
N ILE A 42 -2.34 7.12 2.30
CA ILE A 42 -3.59 6.69 1.67
C ILE A 42 -3.62 7.22 0.26
N CYS A 43 -3.59 6.36 -0.74
CA CYS A 43 -3.73 6.76 -2.14
C CYS A 43 -5.12 6.39 -2.66
N ALA A 44 -5.73 7.26 -3.47
CA ALA A 44 -6.83 6.87 -4.35
C ALA A 44 -6.31 5.88 -5.40
N ASP A 45 -7.14 4.96 -5.85
CA ASP A 45 -6.77 3.94 -6.83
C ASP A 45 -7.62 4.03 -8.11
N THR A 46 -6.95 4.30 -9.22
CA THR A 46 -7.56 4.35 -10.57
C THR A 46 -7.25 3.10 -11.40
N MET A 47 -6.32 2.26 -10.95
CA MET A 47 -5.75 1.16 -11.74
C MET A 47 -6.26 -0.22 -11.31
N GLY A 48 -6.82 -0.33 -10.11
CA GLY A 48 -7.22 -1.61 -9.57
C GLY A 48 -6.09 -2.42 -8.99
N ALA A 49 -5.19 -1.73 -8.29
CA ALA A 49 -4.09 -2.38 -7.61
C ALA A 49 -4.59 -3.35 -6.52
N GLY A 50 -3.99 -4.53 -6.50
CA GLY A 50 -4.20 -5.59 -5.52
C GLY A 50 -3.24 -5.49 -4.32
N ALA A 51 -3.50 -6.31 -3.30
CA ALA A 51 -2.65 -6.38 -2.12
C ALA A 51 -1.24 -6.90 -2.47
N GLY A 52 -0.21 -6.23 -1.98
CA GLY A 52 1.19 -6.59 -2.22
C GLY A 52 1.77 -6.11 -3.55
N GLU A 53 0.95 -5.57 -4.45
CA GLU A 53 1.44 -5.04 -5.73
C GLU A 53 2.33 -3.81 -5.53
N THR A 54 3.35 -3.70 -6.40
CA THR A 54 4.19 -2.51 -6.48
C THR A 54 3.50 -1.51 -7.40
N VAL A 55 3.33 -0.29 -6.91
CA VAL A 55 2.56 0.76 -7.58
C VAL A 55 3.40 2.01 -7.79
N TYR A 56 3.05 2.75 -8.83
CA TYR A 56 3.56 4.08 -9.13
C TYR A 56 2.48 5.10 -8.81
N TRP A 57 2.79 6.05 -7.94
CA TRP A 57 1.80 6.99 -7.40
C TRP A 57 2.30 8.44 -7.42
N VAL A 58 1.37 9.38 -7.48
CA VAL A 58 1.67 10.82 -7.58
C VAL A 58 1.15 11.57 -6.34
N ARG A 59 1.60 12.83 -6.18
CA ARG A 59 1.24 13.71 -5.06
C ARG A 59 0.81 15.09 -5.55
N GLY A 60 0.05 15.80 -4.74
CA GLY A 60 -0.37 17.18 -5.01
C GLY A 60 -1.46 17.25 -6.08
N LYS A 61 -1.55 18.38 -6.78
CA LYS A 61 -2.64 18.65 -7.74
C LYS A 61 -2.76 17.58 -8.84
N GLU A 62 -1.64 17.00 -9.28
CA GLU A 62 -1.62 15.95 -10.31
C GLU A 62 -2.37 14.68 -9.88
N ALA A 63 -2.59 14.46 -8.58
CA ALA A 63 -3.33 13.31 -8.07
C ALA A 63 -4.82 13.32 -8.48
N SER A 64 -5.39 14.49 -8.77
CA SER A 64 -6.78 14.60 -9.24
C SER A 64 -6.93 14.39 -10.75
N PHE A 65 -5.84 14.51 -11.53
CA PHE A 65 -5.87 14.48 -12.99
C PHE A 65 -6.36 13.16 -13.61
N PRO A 66 -6.06 11.97 -13.03
CA PRO A 66 -6.64 10.71 -13.51
C PRO A 66 -8.17 10.66 -13.50
N PHE A 67 -8.81 11.58 -12.78
CA PHE A 67 -10.26 11.66 -12.63
C PHE A 67 -10.87 12.86 -13.36
N LEU A 68 -10.15 13.47 -14.31
CA LEU A 68 -10.69 14.57 -15.11
C LEU A 68 -12.00 14.13 -15.82
N PRO A 69 -13.03 14.99 -15.87
CA PRO A 69 -13.04 16.40 -15.43
C PRO A 69 -13.44 16.61 -13.95
N ALA A 70 -13.69 15.55 -13.17
CA ALA A 70 -14.27 15.66 -11.83
C ALA A 70 -13.31 16.24 -10.78
N GLU A 71 -11.99 16.04 -10.95
CA GLU A 71 -10.93 16.54 -10.05
C GLU A 71 -11.26 16.42 -8.55
N PRO A 72 -11.46 15.20 -8.02
CA PRO A 72 -11.78 15.01 -6.62
C PRO A 72 -10.65 15.49 -5.71
N PRO A 73 -10.95 15.77 -4.41
CA PRO A 73 -9.97 16.28 -3.45
C PRO A 73 -9.02 15.16 -2.99
N THR A 74 -8.21 14.65 -3.92
CA THR A 74 -7.18 13.64 -3.69
C THR A 74 -5.81 14.32 -3.73
N ASP A 75 -4.99 14.05 -2.72
CA ASP A 75 -3.62 14.56 -2.67
C ASP A 75 -2.60 13.52 -3.14
N THR A 76 -3.05 12.27 -3.29
CA THR A 76 -2.25 11.11 -3.69
C THR A 76 -3.11 10.09 -4.42
N THR A 77 -2.58 9.59 -5.55
CA THR A 77 -3.30 8.66 -6.43
C THR A 77 -2.31 7.68 -7.05
N ILE A 78 -2.67 6.40 -7.07
CA ILE A 78 -1.98 5.36 -7.83
C ILE A 78 -2.32 5.59 -9.30
N VAL A 79 -1.29 5.76 -10.14
CA VAL A 79 -1.43 6.03 -11.58
C VAL A 79 -0.79 4.95 -12.44
N GLY A 80 -0.32 3.86 -11.83
CA GLY A 80 0.22 2.71 -12.55
C GLY A 80 0.58 1.56 -11.61
N ILE A 81 0.52 0.34 -12.15
CA ILE A 81 1.08 -0.87 -11.53
C ILE A 81 2.46 -1.09 -12.16
N VAL A 82 3.44 -1.45 -11.34
CA VAL A 82 4.84 -1.59 -11.78
C VAL A 82 5.11 -3.03 -12.18
N ASP A 83 5.39 -3.25 -13.47
CA ASP A 83 5.78 -4.57 -13.98
C ASP A 83 7.25 -4.91 -13.69
N SER A 84 8.16 -3.95 -13.87
CA SER A 84 9.59 -4.16 -13.67
C SER A 84 10.33 -2.85 -13.35
N ILE A 85 11.48 -2.97 -12.67
CA ILE A 85 12.38 -1.86 -12.36
C ILE A 85 13.79 -2.25 -12.82
N HIS A 86 14.39 -1.43 -13.69
CA HIS A 86 15.75 -1.63 -14.18
C HIS A 86 16.67 -0.55 -13.64
N LEU A 87 17.56 -0.91 -12.72
CA LEU A 87 18.57 -0.02 -12.14
C LEU A 87 19.95 -0.37 -12.69
N LYS A 88 20.77 0.65 -12.98
CA LYS A 88 22.20 0.42 -13.22
C LYS A 88 22.87 0.01 -11.89
N SER A 89 23.70 -1.03 -11.94
CA SER A 89 24.49 -1.47 -10.79
C SER A 89 25.28 -0.29 -10.20
N GLY A 90 25.07 -0.01 -8.91
CA GLY A 90 25.75 1.07 -8.17
C GLY A 90 24.87 2.26 -7.74
N LEU A 91 23.58 2.30 -8.10
CA LEU A 91 22.64 3.36 -7.68
C LEU A 91 21.69 2.94 -6.54
N GLY A 92 21.73 1.68 -6.09
CA GLY A 92 20.99 1.19 -4.93
C GLY A 92 21.83 1.26 -3.66
N HIS A 93 21.34 1.92 -2.61
CA HIS A 93 22.09 2.07 -1.36
C HIS A 93 21.75 0.93 -0.39
N GLY A 94 22.81 0.26 0.09
CA GLY A 94 22.81 -0.54 1.31
C GLY A 94 22.19 -1.95 1.20
N PRO A 95 22.72 -2.93 1.96
CA PRO A 95 22.21 -4.29 1.94
C PRO A 95 20.74 -4.34 2.37
N ALA A 96 19.97 -5.15 1.66
CA ALA A 96 18.59 -5.43 2.04
C ALA A 96 18.53 -5.90 3.50
N PRO A 97 17.57 -5.40 4.32
CA PRO A 97 17.36 -5.91 5.65
C PRO A 97 17.09 -7.42 5.59
N PRO A 98 17.60 -8.20 6.56
CA PRO A 98 17.38 -9.64 6.57
C PRO A 98 15.88 -9.93 6.56
N ARG A 99 15.46 -10.81 5.64
CA ARG A 99 14.08 -11.28 5.57
C ARG A 99 13.72 -11.89 6.91
N GLN A 100 12.80 -11.27 7.65
CA GLN A 100 12.22 -11.89 8.83
C GLN A 100 11.32 -13.04 8.33
N ASN A 101 11.79 -14.27 8.49
CA ASN A 101 10.99 -15.46 8.25
C ASN A 101 9.81 -15.44 9.22
N SER A 102 8.59 -15.35 8.68
CA SER A 102 7.32 -15.37 9.42
C SER A 102 6.94 -16.77 9.95
N GLN A 103 7.93 -17.58 10.36
CA GLN A 103 7.71 -18.87 11.00
C GLN A 103 8.04 -18.79 12.50
N ALA A 104 7.22 -18.03 13.24
CA ALA A 104 7.17 -18.09 14.69
C ALA A 104 5.74 -17.79 15.16
N GLY A 105 4.82 -18.72 14.89
CA GLY A 105 3.41 -18.55 15.27
C GLY A 105 2.60 -19.84 15.36
N HIS A 106 3.25 -21.01 15.48
CA HIS A 106 2.56 -22.32 15.53
C HIS A 106 3.00 -23.22 16.69
N ALA A 107 3.30 -22.62 17.85
CA ALA A 107 3.46 -23.39 19.08
C ALA A 107 3.01 -22.56 20.29
N ALA A 108 1.73 -22.71 20.67
CA ALA A 108 1.27 -22.78 22.07
C ALA A 108 -0.23 -22.43 22.19
N ARG A 109 -1.12 -23.41 22.02
CA ARG A 109 -2.35 -23.49 22.85
C ARG A 109 -2.98 -24.89 22.80
N GLN A 110 -2.30 -25.88 23.36
CA GLN A 110 -2.96 -27.11 23.82
C GLN A 110 -2.87 -27.17 25.35
N LYS A 111 -4.02 -27.52 25.95
CA LYS A 111 -4.28 -27.90 27.35
C LYS A 111 -4.62 -26.77 28.34
N ARG A 112 -5.93 -26.57 28.53
CA ARG A 112 -6.69 -26.23 29.76
C ARG A 112 -8.15 -26.21 29.31
N GLY A 113 -9.12 -26.97 29.79
CA GLY A 113 -9.29 -28.01 30.80
C GLY A 113 -10.80 -28.29 30.76
N LYS A 114 -11.23 -29.55 30.91
CA LYS A 114 -12.66 -29.91 30.95
C LYS A 114 -13.31 -29.17 32.13
N ALA A 115 -14.35 -28.37 31.86
CA ALA A 115 -15.31 -27.92 32.86
C ALA A 115 -16.72 -28.07 32.28
N LYS A 116 -17.62 -28.58 33.14
CA LYS A 116 -18.93 -29.19 32.87
C LYS A 116 -20.01 -28.20 32.39
N PRO A 117 -21.08 -28.70 31.75
CA PRO A 117 -22.22 -27.88 31.34
C PRO A 117 -23.12 -27.53 32.53
N CYS A 118 -23.61 -26.30 32.55
CA CYS A 118 -24.93 -25.90 33.05
C CYS A 118 -25.68 -25.29 31.87
#